data_AF-A0A1F6ZUQ0-F1
#
_entry.id   AF-A0A1F6ZUQ0-F1
#
_cell.length_a   1.000
_cell.length_b   1.000
_cell.length_c   1.000
_cell.angle_alpha   90.00
_cell.angle_beta   90.00
_cell.angle_gamma   90.00
#
_symmetry.space_group_name_H-M   'P 1'
#
loop_
_entity.id
_entity.type
_entity.pdbx_description
1 polymer ?
#
loop_
_entity_poly.entity_id
_entity_poly.type
_entity_poly.pdbx_seq_one_letter_code
_entity_poly.pdbx_strand_id
1 'polypeptide(L)' 'MSQNSKEKLEKGIRVSPSFNSKQIELIESLIGELGDNQADVVKTIFLNYLSEKGITTSIIKKKMQLD' A
#
# COMPACT_ATOMS: atom_id res chain seq x y z
N MET A 1 -17.62 17.53 -28.14
CA MET A 1 -17.02 16.18 -28.06
C MET A 1 -15.78 16.29 -27.20
N SER A 2 -15.79 15.58 -26.06
CA SER A 2 -14.81 15.68 -24.95
C SER A 2 -13.49 14.97 -25.25
N GLN A 3 -12.37 15.61 -24.94
CA GLN A 3 -11.04 14.97 -24.88
C GLN A 3 -10.20 15.47 -23.68
N ASN A 4 -10.78 15.59 -22.48
CA ASN A 4 -10.01 15.87 -21.24
C ASN A 4 -9.85 14.64 -20.32
N SER A 5 -10.05 13.43 -20.86
CA SER A 5 -9.96 12.16 -20.12
C SER A 5 -8.62 11.45 -20.35
N LYS A 6 -7.49 12.13 -20.09
CA LYS A 6 -6.18 11.45 -20.01
C LYS A 6 -5.58 11.68 -18.62
N GLU A 7 -5.82 10.69 -17.78
CA GLU A 7 -5.05 10.26 -16.61
C GLU A 7 -4.29 11.34 -15.85
N LYS A 8 -4.91 11.79 -14.76
CA LYS A 8 -4.19 12.35 -13.63
C LYS A 8 -3.41 11.21 -12.97
N LEU A 9 -2.19 10.94 -13.44
CA LEU A 9 -1.25 10.02 -12.77
C LEU A 9 -1.12 10.46 -11.31
N GLU A 10 -1.68 9.67 -10.41
CA GLU A 10 -1.65 9.93 -8.97
C GLU A 10 -0.18 10.00 -8.53
N LYS A 11 0.24 11.14 -7.98
CA LYS A 11 1.60 11.31 -7.45
C LYS A 11 1.83 10.25 -6.37
N GLY A 12 2.64 9.24 -6.68
CA GLY A 12 3.10 8.27 -5.69
C GLY A 12 3.90 8.96 -4.58
N ILE A 13 3.56 8.67 -3.32
CA ILE A 13 4.33 9.14 -2.16
C ILE A 13 5.46 8.14 -1.94
N ARG A 14 6.71 8.61 -1.97
CA ARG A 14 7.86 7.79 -1.56
C ARG A 14 7.99 7.85 -0.03
N VAL A 15 7.94 6.70 0.61
CA VAL A 15 8.21 6.53 2.04
C VAL A 15 9.42 5.61 2.19
N SER A 16 10.41 6.03 2.98
CA SER A 16 11.64 5.25 3.22
C SER A 16 11.74 4.89 4.71
N PRO A 17 11.11 3.78 5.15
CA PRO A 17 11.23 3.30 6.51
C PRO A 17 12.58 2.64 6.77
N SER A 18 13.05 2.72 8.02
CA SER A 18 14.24 1.99 8.47
C SER A 18 13.83 0.65 9.08
N PHE A 19 14.48 -0.42 8.65
CA PHE A 19 14.29 -1.79 9.17
C PHE A 19 15.62 -2.34 9.70
N ASN A 20 15.54 -3.25 10.66
CA ASN A 20 16.71 -4.03 11.08
C ASN A 20 16.96 -5.22 10.13
N SER A 21 18.14 -5.85 10.22
CA SER A 21 18.53 -6.92 9.30
C SER A 21 17.56 -8.09 9.27
N LYS A 22 17.03 -8.53 10.42
CA LYS A 22 16.05 -9.63 10.48
C LYS A 22 14.73 -9.28 9.80
N GLN A 23 14.31 -8.02 9.91
CA GLN A 23 13.11 -7.52 9.23
C GLN A 23 13.32 -7.45 7.72
N ILE A 24 14.52 -7.09 7.27
CA ILE A 24 14.89 -7.09 5.84
C ILE A 24 14.90 -8.51 5.30
N GLU A 25 15.56 -9.44 5.99
CA GLU A 25 15.59 -10.87 5.63
C GLU A 25 14.16 -11.45 5.51
N LEU A 26 13.27 -11.08 6.43
CA LEU A 26 11.86 -11.48 6.37
C LEU A 26 11.14 -10.89 5.15
N ILE A 27 11.36 -9.62 4.82
CA ILE A 27 10.74 -9.00 3.64
C ILE A 27 11.24 -9.70 2.37
N GLU A 28 12.54 -10.00 2.29
CA GLU A 28 13.14 -10.66 1.13
C GLU A 28 12.64 -12.09 0.97
N SER A 29 12.44 -12.84 2.07
CA SER A 29 11.93 -14.20 2.02
C SER A 29 10.47 -14.31 1.54
N LEU A 30 9.73 -13.19 1.50
CA LEU A 30 8.33 -13.12 1.08
C LEU A 30 8.15 -12.63 -0.36
N ILE A 31 9.24 -12.29 -1.06
CA ILE A 31 9.21 -11.94 -2.47
C ILE A 31 8.81 -13.17 -3.30
N GLY A 32 7.93 -12.98 -4.28
CA GLY A 32 7.33 -14.05 -5.07
C GLY A 32 6.03 -14.62 -4.47
N GLU A 33 5.83 -14.48 -3.16
CA GLU A 33 4.56 -14.83 -2.51
C GLU A 33 3.64 -13.61 -2.32
N LEU A 34 4.20 -12.50 -1.81
CA LEU A 34 3.42 -11.30 -1.45
C LEU A 34 3.65 -10.09 -2.39
N GLY A 35 4.51 -10.24 -3.39
CA GLY A 35 4.80 -9.21 -4.39
C GLY A 35 6.10 -9.48 -5.16
N ASP A 36 6.34 -8.68 -6.20
CA ASP A 36 7.47 -8.87 -7.12
C ASP A 36 8.77 -8.22 -6.62
N ASN A 37 8.67 -7.31 -5.65
CA ASN A 37 9.82 -6.63 -5.04
C ASN A 37 9.50 -6.24 -3.58
N GLN A 38 10.52 -5.75 -2.86
CA GLN A 38 10.40 -5.35 -1.46
C GLN A 38 9.30 -4.31 -1.20
N ALA A 39 9.10 -3.35 -2.11
CA ALA A 39 8.09 -2.31 -1.93
C ALA A 39 6.67 -2.88 -2.03
N ASP A 40 6.46 -3.83 -2.95
CA ASP A 40 5.17 -4.52 -3.09
C ASP A 40 4.88 -5.39 -1.87
N VAL A 41 5.87 -6.14 -1.39
CA VAL A 41 5.74 -6.94 -0.16
C VAL A 41 5.35 -6.04 1.03
N VAL A 42 6.06 -4.93 1.23
CA VAL A 42 5.77 -3.97 2.32
C VAL A 42 4.36 -3.37 2.16
N LYS A 43 3.95 -3.03 0.94
CA LYS A 43 2.61 -2.50 0.65
C LYS A 43 1.53 -3.53 0.97
N THR A 44 1.71 -4.78 0.56
CA THR A 44 0.78 -5.89 0.84
C THR A 44 0.62 -6.10 2.34
N ILE A 45 1.74 -6.20 3.07
CA ILE A 45 1.72 -6.34 4.54
C ILE A 45 1.00 -5.16 5.19
N PHE A 46 1.30 -3.93 4.76
CA PHE A 46 0.68 -2.73 5.31
C PHE A 46 -0.83 -2.70 5.09
N LEU A 47 -1.31 -3.02 3.88
CA LEU A 47 -2.73 -3.05 3.58
C LEU A 47 -3.46 -4.15 4.36
N ASN A 48 -2.86 -5.33 4.49
CA ASN A 48 -3.41 -6.43 5.28
C ASN A 48 -3.54 -6.04 6.76
N TYR A 49 -2.51 -5.42 7.34
CA TYR A 49 -2.56 -4.92 8.71
C TYR A 49 -3.68 -3.89 8.91
N LEU A 50 -3.86 -2.95 7.98
CA LEU A 50 -4.95 -1.97 8.06
C LEU A 50 -6.34 -2.64 7.98
N SER A 51 -6.47 -3.70 7.18
CA SER A 51 -7.70 -4.49 7.08
C SER A 51 -8.01 -5.23 8.38
N GLU A 52 -7.03 -5.92 8.97
CA GLU A 52 -7.18 -6.64 10.24
C GLU A 52 -7.55 -5.73 11.41
N LYS A 53 -7.03 -4.50 11.42
CA LYS A 53 -7.36 -3.50 12.46
C LYS A 53 -8.70 -2.79 12.22
N GLY A 54 -9.42 -3.11 11.14
CA GLY A 54 -10.68 -2.43 10.78
C GLY A 54 -10.50 -0.94 10.43
N ILE A 55 -9.26 -0.50 10.22
CA ILE A 55 -8.90 0.89 9.94
C ILE A 55 -9.33 1.26 8.52
N THR A 56 -9.16 0.33 7.57
CA THR A 56 -9.48 0.54 6.16
C THR A 56 -10.96 0.89 5.96
N THR A 57 -11.89 0.09 6.45
CA THR A 57 -13.32 0.27 6.13
C THR A 57 -13.91 1.51 6.81
N SER A 58 -13.59 1.72 8.09
CA SER A 58 -14.19 2.77 8.92
C SER A 58 -13.67 4.16 8.56
N ILE A 59 -12.35 4.28 8.33
CA ILE A 59 -11.70 5.56 8.03
C ILE A 59 -11.81 5.89 6.54
N ILE A 60 -11.79 4.93 5.62
CA ILE A 60 -11.97 5.22 4.20
C ILE A 60 -13.39 5.67 3.92
N LYS A 61 -14.43 4.99 4.43
CA LYS A 61 -15.82 5.46 4.29
C LYS A 61 -15.98 6.89 4.80
N LYS A 62 -15.44 7.17 5.99
CA LYS A 62 -15.45 8.51 6.61
C LYS A 62 -14.62 9.55 5.84
N LYS A 63 -13.48 9.18 5.27
CA LYS A 63 -12.61 10.10 4.50
C LYS A 63 -13.10 10.31 3.06
N MET A 64 -13.79 9.33 2.49
CA MET A 64 -14.38 9.41 1.15
C MET A 64 -15.80 10.01 1.15
N GLN A 65 -16.36 10.35 2.32
CA GLN A 65 -17.75 10.83 2.46
C GLN A 65 -18.76 9.87 1.81
N LEU A 66 -18.45 8.57 1.83
CA LEU A 66 -19.37 7.52 1.42
C LEU A 66 -20.18 7.14 2.66
N ASP A 67 -21.20 7.96 2.96
CA ASP A 67 -22.27 7.60 3.89
C ASP A 67 -23.24 6.60 3.25
#